data_AF-A0A0Q7FIL9-F1
#
_entry.id   AF-A0A0Q7FIL9-F1
#
_cell.length_a   1.000
_cell.length_b   1.000
_cell.length_c   1.000
_cell.angle_alpha   90.00
_cell.angle_beta   90.00
_cell.angle_gamma   90.00
#
_symmetry.space_group_name_H-M   'P 1'
#
loop_
_entity.id
_entity.type
_entity.pdbx_description
1 polymer ?
#
loop_
_entity_poly.entity_id
_entity_poly.type
_entity_poly.pdbx_seq_one_letter_code
_entity_poly.pdbx_strand_id
1 'polypeptide(L)' 'MLLVELDPVTVIDGERCDDTYLASDVAAVGSMREFCPSCRQGQLQLVPRQDNVRIAHLFCFHCTRCFGALFEDGTPALCE' A
#
# COMPACT_ATOMS: atom_id res chain seq x y z
N MET A 1 -11.25 -7.36 9.24
CA MET A 1 -10.56 -6.46 8.28
C MET A 1 -10.04 -7.30 7.13
N LEU A 2 -10.30 -6.87 5.90
CA LEU A 2 -9.88 -7.55 4.68
C LEU A 2 -8.77 -6.74 4.01
N LEU A 3 -7.72 -7.41 3.54
CA LEU A 3 -6.69 -6.81 2.72
C LEU A 3 -6.95 -7.14 1.25
N VAL A 4 -6.96 -6.11 0.40
CA VAL A 4 -7.16 -6.25 -1.04
C VAL A 4 -5.92 -5.71 -1.74
N GLU A 5 -5.32 -6.51 -2.63
CA GLU A 5 -4.17 -6.07 -3.43
C GLU A 5 -4.61 -4.95 -4.38
N LEU A 6 -3.84 -3.86 -4.41
CA LEU A 6 -4.08 -2.70 -5.26
C LEU A 6 -3.00 -2.62 -6.34
N ASP A 7 -3.39 -2.19 -7.52
CA ASP A 7 -2.44 -1.83 -8.57
C ASP A 7 -1.69 -0.54 -8.14
N PRO A 8 -0.35 -0.56 -8.05
CA PRO A 8 0.44 0.62 -7.71
C PRO A 8 0.08 1.88 -8.51
N VAL A 9 -0.27 1.72 -9.80
CA VAL A 9 -0.62 2.83 -10.70
C VAL A 9 -1.88 3.57 -10.25
N THR A 10 -2.73 2.92 -9.46
CA THR A 10 -3.96 3.52 -8.93
C THR A 10 -3.76 4.28 -7.63
N VAL A 11 -2.72 3.96 -6.86
CA VAL A 11 -2.52 4.50 -5.50
C VAL A 11 -1.44 5.55 -5.41
N ILE A 12 -0.49 5.59 -6.34
CA ILE A 12 0.64 6.51 -6.30
C ILE A 12 1.04 6.98 -7.69
N ASP A 13 1.48 8.22 -7.80
CA ASP A 13 2.11 8.80 -8.98
C ASP A 13 3.56 8.32 -9.06
N GLY A 14 3.92 7.78 -10.22
CA GLY A 14 5.23 7.20 -10.46
C GLY A 14 5.39 6.74 -11.90
N GLU A 15 6.54 6.14 -12.17
CA GLU A 15 6.89 5.64 -13.49
C GLU A 15 6.97 4.12 -13.48
N ARG A 16 6.45 3.51 -14.54
CA ARG A 16 6.61 2.07 -14.74
C ARG A 16 8.01 1.82 -15.32
N CYS A 17 8.83 1.10 -14.56
CA CYS A 17 10.16 0.69 -14.96
C CYS A 17 10.18 -0.84 -15.01
N ASP A 18 10.12 -1.40 -16.22
CA ASP A 18 9.98 -2.83 -16.47
C ASP A 18 8.76 -3.43 -15.73
N ASP A 19 9.01 -4.40 -14.84
CA ASP A 19 8.01 -5.10 -14.03
C ASP A 19 7.74 -4.42 -12.67
N THR A 20 8.35 -3.25 -12.43
CA THR A 20 8.22 -2.51 -11.16
C THR A 20 7.62 -1.12 -11.39
N TYR A 21 6.99 -0.58 -10.34
CA TYR A 21 6.50 0.80 -10.31
C TYR A 21 7.33 1.60 -9.33
N LEU A 22 7.95 2.69 -9.81
CA LEU A 22 8.85 3.53 -9.02
C LEU A 22 8.18 4.87 -8.75
N ALA A 23 8.06 5.21 -7.47
CA ALA A 23 7.58 6.51 -7.02
C ALA A 23 8.63 7.13 -6.09
N SER A 24 8.85 8.44 -6.25
CA SER A 24 9.76 9.20 -5.40
C SER A 24 9.00 9.80 -4.21
N ASP A 25 9.73 10.08 -3.13
CA ASP A 25 9.24 10.83 -1.96
C ASP A 25 8.04 10.19 -1.25
N VAL A 26 8.05 8.86 -1.16
CA VAL A 26 7.03 8.08 -0.43
C VAL A 26 7.46 7.90 1.02
N ALA A 27 6.73 8.52 1.94
CA ALA A 27 6.98 8.38 3.37
C ALA A 27 5.97 7.40 3.98
N ALA A 28 6.48 6.31 4.57
CA ALA A 28 5.68 5.44 5.41
C ALA A 28 5.69 5.97 6.86
N VAL A 29 4.54 5.94 7.54
CA VAL A 29 4.40 6.47 8.90
C VAL A 29 4.48 5.40 10.00
N GLY A 30 4.53 4.12 9.63
CA GLY A 30 4.79 3.05 10.58
C GLY A 30 4.37 1.66 10.11
N SER A 31 4.88 0.66 10.83
CA SER A 31 4.52 -0.75 10.65
C SER A 31 3.15 -1.05 11.25
N MET A 32 2.31 -1.69 10.47
CA MET A 32 1.03 -2.26 10.89
C MET A 32 1.23 -3.64 11.51
N ARG A 33 0.19 -4.16 12.19
CA ARG A 33 0.26 -5.49 12.82
C ARG A 33 0.21 -6.61 11.78
N GLU A 34 -0.40 -6.34 10.64
CA GLU A 34 -0.66 -7.27 9.55
C GLU A 34 0.61 -7.59 8.77
N PHE A 35 0.81 -8.88 8.50
CA PHE A 35 1.86 -9.35 7.60
C PHE A 35 1.37 -9.30 6.15
N CYS A 36 2.29 -9.08 5.22
CA CYS A 36 1.99 -9.12 3.80
C CYS A 36 1.41 -10.50 3.43
N PRO A 37 0.17 -10.58 2.90
CA PRO A 37 -0.46 -11.86 2.59
C PRO A 37 0.24 -12.59 1.44
N SER A 38 0.89 -11.85 0.53
CA SER A 38 1.48 -12.41 -0.68
C SER A 38 2.88 -13.01 -0.46
N CYS A 39 3.71 -12.46 0.44
CA CYS A 39 5.05 -13.00 0.72
C CYS A 39 5.23 -13.55 2.14
N ARG A 40 4.40 -13.15 3.10
CA ARG A 40 4.46 -13.53 4.52
C ARG A 40 5.79 -13.22 5.23
N GLN A 41 6.64 -12.36 4.65
CA GLN A 41 7.99 -12.09 5.18
C GLN A 41 8.07 -10.87 6.10
N GLY A 42 7.14 -9.93 6.02
CA GLY A 42 7.22 -8.70 6.80
C GLY A 42 5.87 -8.05 7.07
N GLN A 43 5.88 -7.14 8.05
CA GLN A 43 4.75 -6.29 8.39
C GLN A 43 4.52 -5.22 7.32
N LEU A 44 3.26 -5.01 6.99
CA LEU A 44 2.83 -3.96 6.09
C LEU A 44 3.07 -2.58 6.70
N GLN A 45 3.26 -1.58 5.86
CA GLN A 45 3.60 -0.22 6.28
C GLN A 45 2.51 0.72 5.82
N LEU A 46 2.04 1.60 6.70
CA LEU A 46 1.05 2.60 6.33
C LEU A 46 1.70 3.72 5.53
N VAL A 47 1.23 3.91 4.31
CA VAL A 47 1.56 5.04 3.44
C VAL A 47 0.31 5.94 3.40
N PRO A 48 0.32 7.08 4.10
CA PRO A 48 -0.80 8.01 4.08
C PRO A 48 -0.88 8.74 2.75
N ARG A 49 -2.02 9.36 2.48
CA ARG A 49 -2.17 10.27 1.36
C ARG A 49 -1.29 11.51 1.58
N GLN A 50 -0.39 11.78 0.64
CA GLN A 50 0.58 12.88 0.66
C GLN A 50 1.09 13.10 -0.76
N ASP A 51 1.61 14.29 -1.11
CA ASP A 51 2.31 14.60 -2.37
C ASP A 51 1.88 13.72 -3.59
N ASN A 52 2.63 12.65 -3.87
CA ASN A 52 2.43 11.73 -4.99
C ASN A 52 1.51 10.53 -4.69
N VAL A 53 1.16 10.30 -3.42
CA VAL A 53 0.25 9.23 -2.98
C VAL A 53 -1.19 9.68 -3.17
N ARG A 54 -1.89 9.08 -4.13
CA ARG A 54 -3.28 9.38 -4.46
C ARG A 54 -4.26 8.81 -3.44
N ILE A 55 -3.98 7.59 -2.96
CA ILE A 55 -4.84 6.82 -2.04
C ILE A 55 -3.98 6.28 -0.91
N ALA A 56 -4.41 6.49 0.34
CA ALA A 56 -3.75 5.89 1.49
C ALA A 56 -3.79 4.35 1.39
N HIS A 57 -2.64 3.70 1.54
CA HIS A 57 -2.52 2.27 1.33
C HIS A 57 -1.48 1.65 2.27
N LEU A 58 -1.45 0.33 2.29
CA LEU A 58 -0.44 -0.46 2.96
C LEU A 58 0.61 -0.94 1.95
N PHE A 59 1.89 -0.80 2.29
CA PHE A 59 3.00 -1.17 1.41
C PHE A 59 3.86 -2.29 2.03
N CYS A 60 4.31 -3.24 1.22
CA CYS A 60 5.25 -4.27 1.63
C CYS A 60 6.65 -3.99 1.09
N PHE A 61 7.63 -3.72 1.95
CA PHE A 61 9.03 -3.52 1.53
C PHE A 61 9.71 -4.76 0.93
N HIS A 62 9.20 -5.97 1.20
CA HIS A 62 9.83 -7.21 0.72
C HIS A 62 9.44 -7.58 -0.71
N CYS A 63 8.19 -7.32 -1.10
CA CYS A 63 7.66 -7.72 -2.41
C CYS A 63 6.98 -6.58 -3.16
N THR A 64 7.13 -5.34 -2.66
CA THR A 64 6.70 -4.07 -3.28
C THR A 64 5.21 -3.99 -3.65
N ARG A 65 4.38 -4.87 -3.11
CA ARG A 65 2.93 -4.87 -3.32
C ARG A 65 2.22 -3.86 -2.43
N CYS A 66 1.15 -3.29 -2.97
CA CYS A 66 0.27 -2.33 -2.30
C CYS A 66 -1.05 -3.01 -1.92
N PHE A 67 -1.62 -2.65 -0.77
CA PHE A 67 -2.88 -3.20 -0.29
C PHE A 67 -3.79 -2.11 0.27
N GLY A 68 -5.07 -2.19 -0.04
CA GLY A 68 -6.13 -1.48 0.67
C GLY A 68 -6.58 -2.30 1.86
N ALA A 69 -7.00 -1.63 2.93
CA ALA A 69 -7.67 -2.27 4.05
C ALA A 69 -9.16 -1.91 4.03
N LEU A 70 -10.02 -2.91 4.12
CA LEU A 70 -11.47 -2.77 4.17
C LEU A 70 -12.03 -3.34 5.48
N PHE A 71 -13.08 -2.73 6.00
CA PHE A 71 -13.95 -3.35 7.00
C PHE A 71 -14.71 -4.53 6.38
N GLU A 72 -15.35 -5.35 7.22
CA GLU A 72 -16.06 -6.57 6.76
C GLU A 72 -17.27 -6.25 5.86
N ASP A 73 -17.82 -5.04 5.97
CA ASP A 73 -18.88 -4.53 5.11
C ASP A 73 -18.36 -3.96 3.77
N GLY A 74 -17.04 -4.01 3.54
CA GLY A 74 -16.39 -3.49 2.33
C GLY A 74 -16.00 -2.01 2.39
N THR A 75 -16.32 -1.30 3.49
CA THR A 75 -15.95 0.12 3.64
C THR A 75 -14.43 0.28 3.78
N PRO A 76 -13.78 1.24 3.10
CA PRO A 76 -12.35 1.53 3.29
C PRO A 76 -12.03 1.86 4.75
N ALA A 77 -11.01 1.19 5.29
CA ALA A 77 -10.53 1.40 6.66
C ALA A 77 -9.40 2.43 6.75
N LEU A 78 -8.75 2.72 5.62
CA LEU A 78 -7.75 3.79 5.49
C LEU A 78 -8.49 5.00 4.90
N CYS A 79 -9.01 5.87 5.78
CA CYS A 79 -9.65 7.11 5.35
C CYS A 79 -8.62 8.17 4.94
N GLU A 80 -9.08 9.19 4.21
CA GLU A 80 -8.32 10.35 3.71
C GLU A 80 -7.68 11.22 4.80
#